data_AF-S5XZA5-F1
#
_entry.id   AF-S5XZA5-F1
#
_cell.length_a   1.000
_cell.length_b   1.000
_cell.length_c   1.000
_cell.angle_alpha   90.00
_cell.angle_beta   90.00
_cell.angle_gamma   90.00
#
_symmetry.space_group_name_H-M   'P 1'
#
loop_
_entity.id
_entity.type
_entity.pdbx_description
1 polymer ?
#
loop_
_entity_poly.entity_id
_entity_poly.type
_entity_poly.pdbx_seq_one_letter_code
_entity_poly.pdbx_strand_id
1 'polypeptide(L)'
;MAMNSIPAHISVNGCGFAACSGMLTEVDLDLGTVRNRARQLRPVRRRGDGSFVVGGPEHKIHRTAGVANELSLYAKTGKFLVDMEDGRRVGATGGKPIGGPIISYCRRKGAENVFLWPLPEYHSIGAEHYPGLNYSDNVSFQNKADQIVWRGALSGHCSDVEHDVFEDPTRKVIERHEVGDLNASEALALLRKNTRFRLVERYLDHPDFNINLVPTDKVKKFLNQIGLSNFASPARAHGFFTRYKYIASLRGNDTGSNFLEMANTNSAVMKEEDGWELFYSYLFKPWVHYIPLVSGAHDVVEKLNWARQNEWKVEEISRRARASCCVLKDRLVREIYLKKVSRRYLEATGQVQRDTDELAVAYKDGNELAMQAALILPEAVRHGYDGFARALRSSLRLEQPQDE
;
A
#
# COMPACT_ATOMS: atom_id res chain seq x y z
N MET A 1 -2.93 -9.68 -18.86
CA MET A 1 -2.77 -9.58 -17.38
C MET A 1 -4.09 -9.16 -16.72
N ALA A 2 -4.72 -10.03 -15.93
CA ALA A 2 -5.77 -9.61 -15.00
C ALA A 2 -5.09 -8.99 -13.77
N MET A 3 -4.96 -7.67 -13.75
CA MET A 3 -4.48 -6.97 -12.57
C MET A 3 -5.52 -7.22 -11.45
N ASN A 4 -5.09 -7.77 -10.30
CA ASN A 4 -5.94 -8.01 -9.12
C ASN A 4 -6.60 -6.73 -8.56
N SER A 5 -6.49 -5.58 -9.23
CA SER A 5 -7.11 -4.32 -8.83
C SER A 5 -8.63 -4.30 -8.99
N ILE A 6 -9.16 -5.15 -9.86
CA ILE A 6 -10.60 -5.36 -10.02
C ILE A 6 -10.99 -6.53 -9.10
N PRO A 7 -12.08 -6.43 -8.32
CA PRO A 7 -12.54 -7.56 -7.51
C PRO A 7 -12.92 -8.75 -8.41
N ALA A 8 -12.59 -9.97 -7.97
CA ALA A 8 -12.91 -11.19 -8.70
C ALA A 8 -14.43 -11.39 -8.84
N HIS A 9 -15.18 -10.93 -7.84
CA HIS A 9 -16.63 -11.00 -7.79
C HIS A 9 -17.21 -9.59 -7.61
N ILE A 10 -18.20 -9.29 -8.46
CA ILE A 10 -18.98 -8.07 -8.44
C ILE A 10 -20.42 -8.48 -8.22
N SER A 11 -21.03 -7.96 -7.17
CA SER A 11 -22.40 -8.27 -6.76
C SER A 11 -23.13 -6.98 -6.42
N VAL A 12 -24.33 -6.78 -6.97
CA VAL A 12 -25.22 -5.68 -6.57
C VAL A 12 -26.22 -6.26 -5.58
N ASN A 13 -26.06 -5.92 -4.31
CA ASN A 13 -26.83 -6.49 -3.21
C ASN A 13 -27.68 -5.39 -2.53
N GLY A 14 -28.88 -5.73 -2.08
CA GLY A 14 -29.77 -4.81 -1.36
C GLY A 14 -29.28 -4.38 0.04
N CYS A 15 -28.14 -4.86 0.52
CA CYS A 15 -27.63 -4.61 1.87
C CYS A 15 -27.05 -3.21 2.09
N GLY A 16 -26.94 -2.38 1.05
CA GLY A 16 -26.42 -1.02 1.12
C GLY A 16 -24.95 -0.93 1.57
N PHE A 17 -24.53 0.25 2.05
CA PHE A 17 -23.12 0.56 2.34
C PHE A 17 -22.84 0.85 3.83
N ALA A 18 -23.63 0.28 4.73
CA ALA A 18 -23.49 0.49 6.17
C ALA A 18 -22.12 0.01 6.70
N ALA A 19 -21.56 -1.05 6.11
CA ALA A 19 -20.27 -1.64 6.46
C ALA A 19 -19.06 -0.75 6.15
N CYS A 20 -19.19 0.19 5.20
CA CYS A 20 -18.13 1.11 4.83
C CYS A 20 -17.79 2.07 5.99
N SER A 21 -16.63 2.71 5.89
CA SER A 21 -16.14 3.65 6.91
C SER A 21 -16.89 4.98 6.87
N GLY A 22 -16.73 5.80 7.92
CA GLY A 22 -17.24 7.17 7.94
C GLY A 22 -16.68 8.07 6.82
N MET A 23 -15.63 7.64 6.13
CA MET A 23 -15.05 8.32 4.97
C MET A 23 -15.72 7.96 3.62
N LEU A 24 -16.66 7.01 3.58
CA LEU A 24 -17.36 6.68 2.34
C LEU A 24 -18.06 7.92 1.78
N THR A 25 -17.68 8.26 0.55
CA THR A 25 -18.19 9.42 -0.19
C THR A 25 -18.58 9.04 -1.61
N GLU A 26 -19.56 9.73 -2.17
CA GLU A 26 -19.85 9.76 -3.59
C GLU A 26 -19.11 10.93 -4.22
N VAL A 27 -18.21 10.64 -5.15
CA VAL A 27 -17.57 11.61 -6.04
C VAL A 27 -18.37 11.61 -7.35
N ASP A 28 -19.02 12.72 -7.66
CA ASP A 28 -19.79 12.92 -8.88
C ASP A 28 -19.03 13.90 -9.78
N LEU A 29 -18.43 13.38 -10.85
CA LEU A 29 -17.59 14.17 -11.76
C LEU A 29 -18.40 15.10 -12.65
N ASP A 30 -19.64 14.72 -12.98
CA ASP A 30 -20.55 15.50 -13.82
C ASP A 30 -21.00 16.77 -13.10
N LEU A 31 -21.37 16.63 -11.83
CA LEU A 31 -21.75 17.75 -10.98
C LEU A 31 -20.54 18.42 -10.30
N GLY A 32 -19.37 17.80 -10.32
CA GLY A 32 -18.19 18.30 -9.63
C GLY A 32 -18.33 18.33 -8.11
N THR A 33 -18.98 17.32 -7.53
CA THR A 33 -19.36 17.31 -6.11
C THR A 33 -18.86 16.08 -5.38
N VAL A 34 -18.58 16.24 -4.08
CA VAL A 34 -18.26 15.14 -3.16
C VAL A 34 -19.29 15.14 -2.05
N ARG A 35 -20.02 14.03 -1.86
CA ARG A 35 -21.09 13.91 -0.87
C ARG A 35 -20.86 12.74 0.07
N ASN A 36 -21.25 12.86 1.34
CA ASN A 36 -21.28 11.72 2.26
C ASN A 36 -22.49 10.81 2.01
N ARG A 37 -22.62 9.73 2.79
CA ARG A 37 -23.76 8.81 2.74
C ARG A 37 -25.13 9.47 2.97
N ALA A 38 -25.17 10.56 3.74
CA ALA A 38 -26.37 11.36 3.97
C ALA A 38 -26.64 12.39 2.85
N ARG A 39 -25.94 12.29 1.71
CA ARG A 39 -26.02 13.21 0.56
C ARG A 39 -25.61 14.66 0.87
N GLN A 40 -24.95 14.91 2.00
CA GLN A 40 -24.44 16.23 2.35
C GLN A 40 -23.11 16.47 1.67
N LEU A 41 -22.89 17.70 1.18
CA LEU A 41 -21.63 18.11 0.58
C LEU A 41 -20.49 18.03 1.60
N ARG A 42 -19.37 17.47 1.17
CA ARG A 42 -18.09 17.48 1.90
C ARG A 42 -17.30 18.74 1.53
N PRO A 43 -16.31 19.15 2.34
CA PRO A 43 -15.51 20.34 2.07
C PRO A 43 -14.49 20.08 0.94
N VAL A 44 -14.97 19.67 -0.22
CA VAL A 44 -14.20 19.50 -1.46
C VAL A 44 -14.93 20.28 -2.55
N ARG A 45 -14.23 21.21 -3.20
CA ARG A 45 -14.79 22.08 -4.24
C ARG A 45 -14.07 21.83 -5.55
N ARG A 46 -14.81 21.78 -6.66
CA ARG A 46 -14.24 21.78 -8.00
C ARG A 46 -13.95 23.21 -8.44
N ARG A 47 -12.72 23.47 -8.89
CA ARG A 47 -12.26 24.75 -9.43
C ARG A 47 -12.57 24.85 -10.93
N GLY A 48 -12.43 26.07 -11.48
CA GLY A 48 -12.66 26.32 -12.91
C GLY A 48 -11.69 25.58 -13.84
N ASP A 49 -10.50 25.20 -13.34
CA ASP A 49 -9.54 24.34 -14.04
C ASP A 49 -9.91 22.83 -13.98
N GLY A 50 -11.04 22.50 -13.35
CA GLY A 50 -11.52 21.14 -13.19
C GLY A 50 -10.97 20.39 -11.98
N SER A 51 -9.99 20.96 -11.25
CA SER A 51 -9.39 20.31 -10.07
C SER A 51 -10.29 20.34 -8.84
N PHE A 52 -10.25 19.27 -8.05
CA PHE A 52 -10.90 19.14 -6.75
C PHE A 52 -9.94 19.54 -5.64
N VAL A 53 -10.33 20.52 -4.83
CA VAL A 53 -9.52 21.02 -3.71
C VAL A 53 -10.27 20.94 -2.39
N VAL A 54 -9.53 20.67 -1.31
CA VAL A 54 -10.07 20.67 0.06
C VAL A 54 -10.32 22.11 0.50
N GLY A 55 -11.55 22.40 0.90
CA GLY A 55 -12.03 23.73 1.29
C GLY A 55 -12.23 23.94 2.79
N GLY A 56 -11.89 22.96 3.64
CA GLY A 56 -12.07 23.04 5.09
C GLY A 56 -11.47 21.84 5.83
N PRO A 57 -11.31 21.94 7.16
CA PRO A 57 -10.70 20.90 7.97
C PRO A 57 -11.62 19.69 8.08
N GLU A 58 -11.13 18.54 7.61
CA GLU A 58 -11.81 17.26 7.79
C GLU A 58 -10.77 16.13 7.76
N HIS A 59 -10.95 15.15 8.65
CA HIS A 59 -10.01 14.04 8.78
C HIS A 59 -9.82 13.29 7.46
N LYS A 60 -8.58 13.27 6.96
CA LYS A 60 -8.16 12.53 5.74
C LYS A 60 -8.92 12.87 4.44
N ILE A 61 -9.69 13.97 4.37
CA ILE A 61 -10.49 14.29 3.17
C ILE A 61 -9.63 14.55 1.91
N HIS A 62 -8.37 14.93 2.08
CA HIS A 62 -7.39 15.07 1.01
C HIS A 62 -7.25 13.79 0.17
N ARG A 63 -7.41 12.61 0.77
CA ARG A 63 -7.37 11.32 0.06
C ARG A 63 -8.51 11.23 -0.96
N THR A 64 -9.74 11.56 -0.56
CA THR A 64 -10.89 11.57 -1.49
C THR A 64 -10.70 12.62 -2.58
N ALA A 65 -10.22 13.82 -2.23
CA ALA A 65 -9.94 14.86 -3.22
C ALA A 65 -8.87 14.43 -4.24
N GLY A 66 -7.82 13.73 -3.79
CA GLY A 66 -6.79 13.14 -4.66
C GLY A 66 -7.36 12.12 -5.65
N VAL A 67 -8.22 11.21 -5.17
CA VAL A 67 -8.92 10.25 -6.05
C VAL A 67 -9.80 10.97 -7.06
N ALA A 68 -10.56 11.99 -6.63
CA ALA A 68 -11.41 12.78 -7.52
C ALA A 68 -10.61 13.48 -8.63
N ASN A 69 -9.43 14.03 -8.29
CA ASN A 69 -8.52 14.62 -9.28
C ASN A 69 -8.02 13.58 -10.28
N GLU A 70 -7.56 12.42 -9.82
CA GLU A 70 -7.10 11.36 -10.73
C GLU A 70 -8.24 10.83 -11.61
N LEU A 71 -9.43 10.60 -11.06
CA LEU A 71 -10.62 10.20 -11.82
C LEU A 71 -11.02 11.25 -12.87
N SER A 72 -10.89 12.54 -12.56
CA SER A 72 -11.20 13.62 -13.51
C SER A 72 -10.31 13.60 -14.74
N LEU A 73 -9.06 13.13 -14.60
CA LEU A 73 -8.13 12.99 -15.71
C LEU A 73 -8.44 11.77 -16.59
N TYR A 74 -8.84 10.65 -15.97
CA TYR A 74 -8.88 9.35 -16.64
C TYR A 74 -10.29 8.83 -16.97
N ALA A 75 -11.31 9.18 -16.18
CA ALA A 75 -12.71 8.84 -16.41
C ALA A 75 -13.50 10.00 -17.03
N LYS A 76 -13.16 11.24 -16.66
CA LYS A 76 -13.80 12.51 -17.07
C LYS A 76 -15.26 12.72 -16.64
N THR A 77 -16.05 11.66 -16.52
CA THR A 77 -17.49 11.65 -16.17
C THR A 77 -17.84 10.48 -15.24
N GLY A 78 -19.03 10.52 -14.63
CA GLY A 78 -19.57 9.43 -13.82
C GLY A 78 -19.45 9.65 -12.31
N LYS A 79 -20.05 8.71 -11.58
CA LYS A 79 -20.19 8.71 -10.13
C LYS A 79 -19.41 7.56 -9.51
N PHE A 80 -18.66 7.84 -8.46
CA PHE A 80 -17.76 6.87 -7.84
C PHE A 80 -17.94 6.88 -6.33
N LEU A 81 -18.15 5.69 -5.74
CA LEU A 81 -18.13 5.52 -4.30
C LEU A 81 -16.69 5.28 -3.83
N VAL A 82 -16.16 6.16 -2.99
CA VAL A 82 -14.76 6.19 -2.56
C VAL A 82 -14.69 6.07 -1.04
N ASP A 83 -13.95 5.08 -0.54
CA ASP A 83 -13.66 4.85 0.88
C ASP A 83 -12.16 4.61 1.08
N MET A 84 -11.45 5.66 1.52
CA MET A 84 -9.99 5.67 1.69
C MET A 84 -9.54 5.57 3.16
N GLU A 85 -10.37 5.00 4.02
CA GLU A 85 -10.01 4.69 5.41
C GLU A 85 -9.10 3.45 5.49
N ASP A 86 -8.25 3.42 6.50
CA ASP A 86 -7.28 2.33 6.67
C ASP A 86 -7.94 1.02 7.11
N GLY A 87 -7.38 -0.12 6.68
CA GLY A 87 -7.67 -1.45 7.27
C GLY A 87 -9.14 -1.89 7.25
N ARG A 88 -9.90 -1.59 6.19
CA ARG A 88 -11.33 -1.98 6.12
C ARG A 88 -11.53 -3.39 5.58
N ARG A 89 -12.29 -4.20 6.32
CA ARG A 89 -12.68 -5.58 5.94
C ARG A 89 -13.98 -5.66 5.12
N VAL A 90 -14.33 -4.59 4.41
CA VAL A 90 -15.55 -4.56 3.59
C VAL A 90 -15.44 -5.56 2.43
N GLY A 91 -16.53 -6.28 2.16
CA GLY A 91 -16.57 -7.29 1.09
C GLY A 91 -15.77 -8.57 1.36
N ALA A 92 -15.02 -8.67 2.47
CA ALA A 92 -14.23 -9.86 2.80
C ALA A 92 -15.11 -11.05 3.22
N THR A 93 -14.65 -12.28 3.00
CA THR A 93 -15.27 -13.49 3.55
C THR A 93 -15.30 -13.40 5.09
N GLY A 94 -16.47 -13.63 5.70
CA GLY A 94 -16.68 -13.41 7.13
C GLY A 94 -16.69 -11.93 7.56
N GLY A 95 -16.59 -11.00 6.61
CA GLY A 95 -16.82 -9.56 6.80
C GLY A 95 -18.27 -9.19 6.52
N LYS A 96 -18.61 -7.90 6.71
CA LYS A 96 -19.93 -7.38 6.36
C LYS A 96 -20.01 -7.13 4.84
N PRO A 97 -21.08 -7.60 4.16
CA PRO A 97 -21.24 -7.37 2.73
C PRO A 97 -21.44 -5.88 2.44
N ILE A 98 -21.13 -5.48 1.21
CA ILE A 98 -21.41 -4.15 0.67
C ILE A 98 -22.32 -4.27 -0.55
N GLY A 99 -23.20 -3.29 -0.71
CA GLY A 99 -24.29 -3.32 -1.68
C GLY A 99 -23.86 -3.18 -3.14
N GLY A 100 -22.59 -2.87 -3.40
CA GLY A 100 -22.05 -2.76 -4.74
C GLY A 100 -20.63 -2.21 -4.75
N PRO A 101 -20.09 -1.89 -5.95
CA PRO A 101 -18.73 -1.42 -6.14
C PRO A 101 -18.35 -0.19 -5.33
N ILE A 102 -17.19 -0.26 -4.67
CA ILE A 102 -16.49 0.89 -4.08
C ILE A 102 -15.03 0.93 -4.54
N ILE A 103 -14.42 2.09 -4.46
CA ILE A 103 -13.00 2.32 -4.62
C ILE A 103 -12.36 2.46 -3.22
N SER A 104 -11.32 1.67 -2.96
CA SER A 104 -10.50 1.76 -1.74
C SER A 104 -9.04 1.48 -2.05
N TYR A 105 -8.12 1.77 -1.14
CA TYR A 105 -6.69 1.53 -1.39
C TYR A 105 -6.18 0.16 -0.97
N CYS A 106 -6.91 -0.51 -0.08
CA CYS A 106 -6.60 -1.85 0.39
C CYS A 106 -7.88 -2.68 0.51
N ARG A 107 -7.74 -3.99 0.48
CA ARG A 107 -8.83 -4.95 0.76
C ARG A 107 -8.26 -6.25 1.30
N ARG A 108 -9.10 -7.08 1.92
CA ARG A 108 -8.72 -8.48 2.20
C ARG A 108 -8.73 -9.29 0.91
N LYS A 109 -7.83 -10.27 0.80
CA LYS A 109 -7.82 -11.20 -0.34
C LYS A 109 -9.21 -11.81 -0.56
N GLY A 110 -9.68 -11.78 -1.80
CA GLY A 110 -11.00 -12.30 -2.17
C GLY A 110 -12.19 -11.39 -1.86
N ALA A 111 -11.97 -10.18 -1.33
CA ALA A 111 -13.06 -9.27 -1.05
C ALA A 111 -13.86 -8.89 -2.32
N GLU A 112 -15.19 -9.01 -2.22
CA GLU A 112 -16.11 -8.63 -3.28
C GLU A 112 -16.24 -7.10 -3.39
N ASN A 113 -16.53 -6.60 -4.60
CA ASN A 113 -16.90 -5.21 -4.86
C ASN A 113 -15.85 -4.13 -4.53
N VAL A 114 -14.67 -4.46 -3.98
CA VAL A 114 -13.63 -3.47 -3.66
C VAL A 114 -12.62 -3.36 -4.80
N PHE A 115 -12.68 -2.23 -5.52
CA PHE A 115 -11.72 -1.84 -6.54
C PHE A 115 -10.53 -1.16 -5.87
N LEU A 116 -9.32 -1.66 -6.15
CA LEU A 116 -8.09 -1.12 -5.57
C LEU A 116 -7.62 0.10 -6.34
N TRP A 117 -7.35 1.17 -5.60
CA TRP A 117 -6.85 2.43 -6.12
C TRP A 117 -5.63 2.87 -5.32
N PRO A 118 -4.59 3.43 -5.93
CA PRO A 118 -3.43 3.85 -5.18
C PRO A 118 -3.78 4.99 -4.23
N LEU A 119 -3.48 4.82 -2.95
CA LEU A 119 -3.71 5.87 -1.94
C LEU A 119 -3.04 7.19 -2.35
N PRO A 120 -3.79 8.29 -2.57
CA PRO A 120 -3.18 9.58 -2.92
C PRO A 120 -2.21 10.05 -1.84
N GLU A 121 -1.20 10.83 -2.26
CA GLU A 121 -0.07 11.31 -1.47
C GLU A 121 0.91 10.20 -1.04
N TYR A 122 0.43 9.02 -0.65
CA TYR A 122 1.30 7.93 -0.21
C TYR A 122 1.84 7.09 -1.37
N HIS A 123 0.99 6.83 -2.36
CA HIS A 123 1.31 6.02 -3.54
C HIS A 123 1.34 6.85 -4.83
N SER A 124 1.64 8.14 -4.71
CA SER A 124 1.79 9.06 -5.85
C SER A 124 3.23 9.03 -6.35
N ILE A 125 3.43 9.11 -7.67
CA ILE A 125 4.78 9.25 -8.24
C ILE A 125 5.38 10.56 -7.71
N GLY A 126 6.57 10.48 -7.09
CA GLY A 126 7.24 11.60 -6.44
C GLY A 126 6.94 11.77 -4.95
N ALA A 127 6.09 10.92 -4.36
CA ALA A 127 5.89 10.88 -2.91
C ALA A 127 7.07 10.27 -2.17
N GLU A 128 7.30 10.71 -0.92
CA GLU A 128 8.42 10.28 -0.06
C GLU A 128 8.56 8.75 0.03
N HIS A 129 7.44 8.06 0.26
CA HIS A 129 7.42 6.62 0.49
C HIS A 129 7.18 5.78 -0.77
N TYR A 130 7.20 6.41 -1.95
CA TYR A 130 6.88 5.75 -3.21
C TYR A 130 8.10 5.66 -4.13
N PRO A 131 8.27 4.57 -4.91
CA PRO A 131 9.32 4.48 -5.91
C PRO A 131 9.23 5.65 -6.90
N GLY A 132 10.34 6.37 -7.10
CA GLY A 132 10.38 7.51 -8.02
C GLY A 132 11.16 8.70 -7.49
N LEU A 133 11.27 8.86 -6.17
CA LEU A 133 12.26 9.76 -5.58
C LEU A 133 13.66 9.14 -5.68
N ASN A 134 14.62 9.95 -6.10
CA ASN A 134 16.02 9.54 -6.23
C ASN A 134 16.67 9.43 -4.84
N TYR A 135 16.38 8.34 -4.13
CA TYR A 135 17.20 7.92 -3.00
C TYR A 135 18.41 7.17 -3.55
N SER A 136 19.61 7.68 -3.27
CA SER A 136 20.83 6.96 -3.60
C SER A 136 21.07 5.88 -2.55
N ASP A 137 20.83 4.62 -2.92
CA ASP A 137 21.37 3.48 -2.18
C ASP A 137 22.68 3.03 -2.83
N ASN A 138 23.77 3.69 -2.44
CA ASN A 138 25.10 3.44 -2.98
C ASN A 138 25.84 2.31 -2.24
N VAL A 139 25.22 1.69 -1.23
CA VAL A 139 25.83 0.60 -0.48
C VAL A 139 25.45 -0.72 -1.15
N SER A 140 26.44 -1.45 -1.65
CA SER A 140 26.22 -2.79 -2.21
C SER A 140 25.69 -3.74 -1.15
N PHE A 141 24.92 -4.77 -1.54
CA PHE A 141 24.31 -5.72 -0.61
C PHE A 141 25.35 -6.34 0.35
N GLN A 142 26.53 -6.69 -0.17
CA GLN A 142 27.62 -7.34 0.57
C GLN A 142 28.20 -6.44 1.68
N ASN A 143 28.15 -5.12 1.49
CA ASN A 143 28.70 -4.14 2.43
C ASN A 143 27.68 -3.63 3.46
N LYS A 144 26.43 -4.11 3.40
CA LYS A 144 25.40 -3.78 4.40
C LYS A 144 25.58 -4.63 5.66
N ALA A 145 25.19 -4.08 6.81
CA ALA A 145 25.19 -4.79 8.09
C ALA A 145 24.23 -5.98 8.05
N ASP A 146 24.69 -7.13 8.53
CA ASP A 146 23.92 -8.39 8.60
C ASP A 146 22.96 -8.40 9.81
N GLN A 147 22.03 -7.45 9.82
CA GLN A 147 21.01 -7.29 10.86
C GLN A 147 19.66 -6.97 10.21
N ILE A 148 18.58 -7.29 10.94
CA ILE A 148 17.24 -6.83 10.63
C ILE A 148 17.05 -5.43 11.19
N VAL A 149 16.65 -4.48 10.36
CA VAL A 149 16.29 -3.13 10.80
C VAL A 149 14.79 -2.89 10.68
N TRP A 150 14.23 -2.17 11.65
CA TRP A 150 12.86 -1.68 11.59
C TRP A 150 12.65 -0.43 12.44
N ARG A 151 11.85 0.50 11.95
CA ARG A 151 11.32 1.64 12.71
C ARG A 151 9.88 1.86 12.27
N GLY A 152 8.96 2.04 13.21
CA GLY A 152 7.58 2.35 12.86
C GLY A 152 6.72 2.72 14.05
N ALA A 153 5.59 3.37 13.77
CA ALA A 153 4.62 3.72 14.80
C ALA A 153 4.01 2.46 15.43
N LEU A 154 3.64 2.57 16.71
CA LEU A 154 2.80 1.59 17.37
C LEU A 154 1.36 1.74 16.87
N SER A 155 0.99 0.93 15.88
CA SER A 155 -0.32 0.92 15.22
C SER A 155 -0.83 -0.50 14.97
N GLY A 156 -2.06 -0.62 14.49
CA GLY A 156 -2.74 -1.89 14.31
C GLY A 156 -3.59 -2.28 15.51
N HIS A 157 -3.72 -3.58 15.71
CA HIS A 157 -4.70 -4.19 16.61
C HIS A 157 -3.99 -5.01 17.69
N CYS A 158 -4.62 -5.12 18.86
CA CYS A 158 -4.15 -5.85 20.03
C CYS A 158 -5.01 -7.12 20.23
N SER A 159 -5.17 -7.91 19.17
CA SER A 159 -6.07 -9.06 19.08
C SER A 159 -5.47 -10.15 18.20
N ASP A 160 -6.20 -11.26 18.00
CA ASP A 160 -5.76 -12.40 17.19
C ASP A 160 -5.86 -12.13 15.68
N VAL A 161 -5.00 -11.22 15.22
CA VAL A 161 -4.90 -10.82 13.80
C VAL A 161 -4.39 -11.95 12.90
N GLU A 162 -3.88 -13.03 13.48
CA GLU A 162 -3.42 -14.24 12.78
C GLU A 162 -4.61 -15.08 12.29
N HIS A 163 -5.74 -15.01 13.01
CA HIS A 163 -7.02 -15.63 12.64
C HIS A 163 -8.07 -14.59 12.20
N ASP A 164 -7.62 -13.48 11.62
CA ASP A 164 -8.48 -12.42 11.09
C ASP A 164 -9.44 -11.76 12.12
N VAL A 165 -9.03 -11.72 13.40
CA VAL A 165 -9.69 -10.93 14.45
C VAL A 165 -9.00 -9.57 14.58
N PHE A 166 -9.76 -8.49 14.42
CA PHE A 166 -9.26 -7.11 14.41
C PHE A 166 -10.01 -6.27 15.44
N GLU A 167 -9.75 -6.58 16.71
CA GLU A 167 -10.29 -5.91 17.89
C GLU A 167 -9.19 -5.14 18.62
N ASP A 168 -9.58 -4.33 19.59
CA ASP A 168 -8.67 -3.52 20.41
C ASP A 168 -7.61 -2.77 19.59
N PRO A 169 -8.00 -1.82 18.72
CA PRO A 169 -7.02 -0.98 18.04
C PRO A 169 -6.08 -0.34 19.06
N THR A 170 -4.78 -0.30 18.79
CA THR A 170 -3.78 0.14 19.79
C THR A 170 -4.10 1.53 20.35
N ARG A 171 -4.62 2.44 19.51
CA ARG A 171 -5.08 3.77 19.94
C ARG A 171 -6.13 3.69 21.06
N LYS A 172 -7.06 2.74 20.97
CA LYS A 172 -8.13 2.52 21.95
C LYS A 172 -7.61 1.91 23.23
N VAL A 173 -6.66 0.96 23.16
CA VAL A 173 -5.99 0.42 24.36
C VAL A 173 -5.32 1.54 25.16
N ILE A 174 -4.58 2.42 24.48
CA ILE A 174 -3.92 3.56 25.12
C ILE A 174 -4.95 4.54 25.70
N GLU A 175 -6.01 4.88 24.96
CA GLU A 175 -7.09 5.75 25.45
C GLU A 175 -7.77 5.21 26.71
N ARG A 176 -8.04 3.90 26.74
CA ARG A 176 -8.66 3.24 27.91
C ARG A 176 -7.75 3.29 29.13
N HIS A 177 -6.44 3.13 28.95
CA HIS A 177 -5.49 3.34 30.03
C HIS A 177 -5.47 4.79 30.53
N GLU A 178 -5.47 5.76 29.63
CA GLU A 178 -5.45 7.19 30.00
C GLU A 178 -6.65 7.62 30.85
N VAL A 179 -7.83 7.04 30.60
CA VAL A 179 -9.04 7.32 31.38
C VAL A 179 -9.22 6.41 32.60
N GLY A 180 -8.26 5.51 32.86
CA GLY A 180 -8.28 4.60 34.02
C GLY A 180 -9.16 3.36 33.87
N ASP A 181 -9.69 3.08 32.68
CA ASP A 181 -10.45 1.85 32.38
C ASP A 181 -9.54 0.61 32.27
N LEU A 182 -8.26 0.80 31.97
CA LEU A 182 -7.25 -0.25 32.01
C LEU A 182 -6.08 0.17 32.90
N ASN A 183 -5.69 -0.70 33.84
CA ASN A 183 -4.43 -0.51 34.55
C ASN A 183 -3.23 -0.84 33.63
N ALA A 184 -2.01 -0.50 34.08
CA ALA A 184 -0.79 -0.68 33.28
C ALA A 184 -0.54 -2.14 32.87
N SER A 185 -0.82 -3.10 33.76
CA SER A 185 -0.62 -4.52 33.50
C SER A 185 -1.61 -5.05 32.46
N GLU A 186 -2.87 -4.61 32.53
CA GLU A 186 -3.92 -4.98 31.56
C GLU A 186 -3.63 -4.39 30.17
N ALA A 187 -3.25 -3.11 30.12
CA ALA A 187 -2.84 -2.47 28.87
C ALA A 187 -1.64 -3.18 28.24
N LEU A 188 -0.64 -3.54 29.05
CA LEU A 188 0.53 -4.29 28.60
C LEU A 188 0.16 -5.67 28.05
N ALA A 189 -0.73 -6.40 28.74
CA ALA A 189 -1.20 -7.71 28.29
C ALA A 189 -1.89 -7.64 26.92
N LEU A 190 -2.66 -6.59 26.64
CA LEU A 190 -3.24 -6.36 25.32
C LEU A 190 -2.16 -6.00 24.29
N LEU A 191 -1.23 -5.11 24.62
CA LEU A 191 -0.17 -4.69 23.71
C LEU A 191 0.72 -5.83 23.24
N ARG A 192 0.95 -6.86 24.07
CA ARG A 192 1.70 -8.08 23.68
C ARG A 192 1.06 -8.87 22.54
N LYS A 193 -0.22 -8.63 22.24
CA LYS A 193 -0.91 -9.22 21.08
C LYS A 193 -0.63 -8.44 19.79
N ASN A 194 -0.15 -7.20 19.87
CA ASN A 194 0.19 -6.40 18.70
C ASN A 194 1.53 -6.85 18.09
N THR A 195 1.55 -7.12 16.79
CA THR A 195 2.74 -7.59 16.06
C THR A 195 3.97 -6.70 16.27
N ARG A 196 3.82 -5.38 16.14
CA ARG A 196 4.93 -4.43 16.22
C ARG A 196 5.47 -4.32 17.64
N PHE A 197 4.58 -4.26 18.62
CA PHE A 197 4.97 -4.23 20.03
C PHE A 197 5.72 -5.51 20.42
N ARG A 198 5.16 -6.68 20.08
CA ARG A 198 5.77 -7.99 20.38
C ARG A 198 7.15 -8.16 19.76
N LEU A 199 7.34 -7.70 18.51
CA LEU A 199 8.65 -7.76 17.86
C LEU A 199 9.68 -6.92 18.64
N VAL A 200 9.33 -5.68 18.98
CA VAL A 200 10.23 -4.80 19.75
C VAL A 200 10.50 -5.36 21.15
N GLU A 201 9.46 -5.80 21.88
CA GLU A 201 9.62 -6.40 23.21
C GLU A 201 10.58 -7.58 23.20
N ARG A 202 10.53 -8.41 22.15
CA ARG A 202 11.33 -9.64 22.07
C ARG A 202 12.78 -9.42 21.63
N TYR A 203 13.05 -8.41 20.79
CA TYR A 203 14.35 -8.29 20.12
C TYR A 203 15.04 -6.93 20.25
N LEU A 204 14.57 -6.02 21.11
CA LEU A 204 15.16 -4.69 21.30
C LEU A 204 16.68 -4.70 21.53
N ASP A 205 17.17 -5.65 22.34
CA ASP A 205 18.59 -5.78 22.72
C ASP A 205 19.28 -6.96 22.02
N HIS A 206 18.65 -7.57 21.00
CA HIS A 206 19.23 -8.71 20.31
C HIS A 206 20.26 -8.25 19.26
N PRO A 207 21.47 -8.84 19.19
CA PRO A 207 22.54 -8.36 18.30
C PRO A 207 22.18 -8.41 16.80
N ASP A 208 21.25 -9.28 16.42
CA ASP A 208 20.77 -9.38 15.03
C ASP A 208 19.67 -8.37 14.66
N PHE A 209 19.15 -7.60 15.63
CA PHE A 209 18.00 -6.73 15.43
C PHE A 209 18.34 -5.29 15.81
N ASN A 210 18.05 -4.37 14.90
CA ASN A 210 18.05 -2.95 15.14
C ASN A 210 16.63 -2.42 14.98
N ILE A 211 15.82 -2.55 16.03
CA ILE A 211 14.38 -2.29 15.97
C ILE A 211 13.92 -1.39 17.11
N ASN A 212 13.02 -0.44 16.81
CA ASN A 212 12.35 0.38 17.83
C ASN A 212 11.02 0.90 17.31
N LEU A 213 10.15 1.31 18.22
CA LEU A 213 8.98 2.11 17.90
C LEU A 213 9.39 3.56 17.60
N VAL A 214 8.63 4.21 16.72
CA VAL A 214 8.65 5.67 16.48
C VAL A 214 7.30 6.23 16.93
N PRO A 215 7.11 6.44 18.24
CA PRO A 215 5.82 6.85 18.80
C PRO A 215 5.54 8.34 18.58
N THR A 216 4.25 8.70 18.58
CA THR A 216 3.82 10.09 18.81
C THR A 216 4.08 10.49 20.26
N ASP A 217 4.03 11.79 20.58
CA ASP A 217 4.21 12.25 21.97
C ASP A 217 3.24 11.61 22.96
N LYS A 218 1.99 11.41 22.51
CA LYS A 218 0.96 10.69 23.28
C LYS A 218 1.41 9.27 23.63
N VAL A 219 1.85 8.50 22.62
CA VAL A 219 2.30 7.12 22.82
C VAL A 219 3.60 7.08 23.62
N LYS A 220 4.50 8.05 23.43
CA LYS A 220 5.75 8.16 24.20
C LYS A 220 5.48 8.40 25.68
N LYS A 221 4.53 9.29 26.02
CA LYS A 221 4.09 9.52 27.40
C LYS A 221 3.55 8.22 28.02
N PHE A 222 2.69 7.51 27.28
CA PHE A 222 2.16 6.22 27.71
C PHE A 222 3.27 5.19 27.98
N LEU A 223 4.21 5.01 27.04
CA LEU A 223 5.34 4.08 27.21
C LEU A 223 6.17 4.42 28.44
N ASN A 224 6.41 5.70 28.72
CA ASN A 224 7.11 6.14 29.93
C ASN A 224 6.34 5.77 31.22
N GLN A 225 5.01 5.94 31.24
CA GLN A 225 4.17 5.60 32.39
C GLN A 225 4.20 4.12 32.73
N ILE A 226 4.36 3.26 31.73
CA ILE A 226 4.46 1.80 31.91
C ILE A 226 5.89 1.28 31.96
N GLY A 227 6.90 2.16 32.06
CA GLY A 227 8.31 1.78 32.23
C GLY A 227 9.02 1.27 30.96
N LEU A 228 8.48 1.55 29.77
CA LEU A 228 8.99 1.08 28.46
C LEU A 228 9.53 2.23 27.59
N SER A 229 10.16 3.23 28.22
CA SER A 229 10.72 4.38 27.51
C SER A 229 11.79 4.01 26.48
N ASN A 230 12.53 2.92 26.71
CA ASN A 230 13.56 2.37 25.83
C ASN A 230 13.00 1.75 24.53
N PHE A 231 11.70 1.49 24.44
CA PHE A 231 11.09 1.00 23.20
C PHE A 231 11.03 2.08 22.12
N ALA A 232 11.08 3.35 22.53
CA ALA A 232 10.96 4.49 21.64
C ALA A 232 12.31 4.93 21.07
N SER A 233 12.33 5.27 19.79
CA SER A 233 13.45 5.98 19.16
C SER A 233 12.93 7.07 18.20
N PRO A 234 13.76 8.06 17.84
CA PRO A 234 13.38 9.03 16.82
C PRO A 234 13.16 8.38 15.44
N ALA A 235 12.38 9.06 14.60
CA ALA A 235 12.29 8.72 13.18
C ALA A 235 13.69 8.73 12.53
N ARG A 236 13.84 7.94 11.47
CA ARG A 236 15.09 7.81 10.74
C ARG A 236 14.85 8.12 9.27
N ALA A 237 15.78 8.86 8.67
CA ALA A 237 15.77 9.13 7.23
C ALA A 237 16.02 7.83 6.44
N HIS A 238 15.60 7.81 5.17
CA HIS A 238 15.75 6.65 4.28
C HIS A 238 17.17 6.03 4.29
N GLY A 239 18.22 6.85 4.22
CA GLY A 239 19.63 6.39 4.23
C GLY A 239 20.08 5.69 5.52
N PHE A 240 19.27 5.72 6.59
CA PHE A 240 19.48 4.87 7.77
C PHE A 240 19.25 3.40 7.44
N PHE A 241 18.15 3.08 6.75
CA PHE A 241 17.72 1.71 6.51
C PHE A 241 18.56 1.01 5.44
N THR A 242 19.05 1.75 4.46
CA THR A 242 19.90 1.22 3.38
C THR A 242 21.25 0.69 3.86
N ARG A 243 21.60 0.85 5.14
CA ARG A 243 22.83 0.27 5.72
C ARG A 243 22.67 -1.18 6.16
N TYR A 244 21.47 -1.75 6.11
CA TYR A 244 21.18 -3.08 6.64
C TYR A 244 20.74 -4.04 5.54
N LYS A 245 21.16 -5.30 5.60
CA LYS A 245 20.80 -6.33 4.61
C LYS A 245 19.31 -6.62 4.61
N TYR A 246 18.67 -6.63 5.79
CA TYR A 246 17.27 -7.03 5.93
C TYR A 246 16.45 -5.91 6.56
N ILE A 247 15.31 -5.60 5.96
CA ILE A 247 14.40 -4.57 6.46
C ILE A 247 13.03 -5.21 6.71
N ALA A 248 12.53 -5.15 7.94
CA ALA A 248 11.21 -5.70 8.22
C ALA A 248 10.11 -4.79 7.66
N SER A 249 9.02 -5.39 7.17
CA SER A 249 7.80 -4.68 6.80
C SER A 249 6.62 -5.37 7.47
N LEU A 250 6.09 -4.71 8.49
CA LEU A 250 5.13 -5.28 9.44
C LEU A 250 3.80 -4.56 9.34
N ARG A 251 2.71 -5.31 9.46
CA ARG A 251 1.35 -4.77 9.41
C ARG A 251 1.13 -3.70 10.47
N GLY A 252 0.29 -2.74 10.15
CA GLY A 252 -0.30 -1.79 11.09
C GLY A 252 -1.80 -2.06 11.16
N ASN A 253 -2.60 -1.06 10.78
CA ASN A 253 -4.04 -1.25 10.56
C ASN A 253 -4.31 -2.11 9.32
N ASP A 254 -3.46 -1.97 8.31
CA ASP A 254 -3.37 -2.80 7.10
C ASP A 254 -1.91 -3.24 6.88
N THR A 255 -1.41 -3.25 5.63
CA THR A 255 -0.06 -3.71 5.30
C THR A 255 1.04 -2.80 5.86
N GLY A 256 2.29 -3.29 5.82
CA GLY A 256 3.46 -2.50 6.18
C GLY A 256 3.68 -1.35 5.20
N SER A 257 3.44 -0.12 5.66
CA SER A 257 3.46 1.07 4.80
C SER A 257 4.85 1.34 4.18
N ASN A 258 5.93 0.93 4.86
CA ASN A 258 7.30 1.06 4.38
C ASN A 258 7.66 0.08 3.23
N PHE A 259 6.77 -0.82 2.81
CA PHE A 259 7.12 -1.90 1.89
C PHE A 259 7.73 -1.40 0.57
N LEU A 260 7.08 -0.44 -0.10
CA LEU A 260 7.50 0.00 -1.44
C LEU A 260 8.82 0.77 -1.44
N GLU A 261 9.00 1.70 -0.50
CA GLU A 261 10.26 2.42 -0.35
C GLU A 261 11.42 1.45 -0.07
N MET A 262 11.22 0.48 0.82
CA MET A 262 12.27 -0.48 1.20
C MET A 262 12.53 -1.51 0.10
N ALA A 263 11.51 -1.92 -0.65
CA ALA A 263 11.65 -2.79 -1.82
C ALA A 263 12.44 -2.11 -2.96
N ASN A 264 12.53 -0.78 -2.95
CA ASN A 264 13.31 -0.01 -3.92
C ASN A 264 14.78 0.20 -3.50
N THR A 265 15.29 -0.56 -2.53
CA THR A 265 16.68 -0.49 -2.05
C THR A 265 17.50 -1.72 -2.45
N ASN A 266 18.82 -1.68 -2.23
CA ASN A 266 19.69 -2.85 -2.32
C ASN A 266 19.57 -3.77 -1.10
N SER A 267 18.59 -3.57 -0.22
CA SER A 267 18.29 -4.46 0.91
C SER A 267 17.17 -5.44 0.55
N ALA A 268 17.08 -6.56 1.26
CA ALA A 268 15.95 -7.47 1.14
C ALA A 268 14.87 -7.13 2.17
N VAL A 269 13.63 -7.04 1.72
CA VAL A 269 12.49 -6.81 2.61
C VAL A 269 12.02 -8.15 3.19
N MET A 270 11.89 -8.22 4.51
CA MET A 270 11.20 -9.29 5.22
C MET A 270 9.77 -8.83 5.50
N LYS A 271 8.83 -9.23 4.66
CA LYS A 271 7.44 -8.73 4.69
C LYS A 271 6.53 -9.73 5.38
N GLU A 272 5.73 -9.23 6.30
CA GLU A 272 4.62 -9.99 6.88
C GLU A 272 3.55 -10.36 5.85
N GLU A 273 3.17 -11.63 5.82
CA GLU A 273 1.98 -12.14 5.11
C GLU A 273 0.72 -11.76 5.88
N ASP A 274 0.26 -10.53 5.61
CA ASP A 274 -0.80 -9.86 6.36
C ASP A 274 -2.21 -10.05 5.82
N GLY A 275 -2.35 -10.68 4.65
CA GLY A 275 -3.62 -10.95 3.98
C GLY A 275 -4.31 -9.73 3.34
N TRP A 276 -3.63 -8.58 3.33
CA TRP A 276 -4.08 -7.38 2.62
C TRP A 276 -3.59 -7.37 1.17
N GLU A 277 -4.48 -7.01 0.26
CA GLU A 277 -4.18 -6.70 -1.14
C GLU A 277 -4.27 -5.18 -1.35
N LEU A 278 -3.25 -4.63 -2.00
CA LEU A 278 -3.18 -3.26 -2.49
C LEU A 278 -2.97 -3.27 -4.00
N PHE A 279 -3.05 -2.11 -4.64
CA PHE A 279 -2.94 -2.00 -6.10
C PHE A 279 -1.67 -2.62 -6.69
N TYR A 280 -0.58 -2.65 -5.93
CA TYR A 280 0.71 -3.19 -6.34
C TYR A 280 0.92 -4.67 -5.96
N SER A 281 0.06 -5.27 -5.13
CA SER A 281 0.30 -6.63 -4.58
C SER A 281 0.47 -7.71 -5.65
N TYR A 282 -0.05 -7.49 -6.85
CA TYR A 282 0.16 -8.44 -7.95
C TYR A 282 1.63 -8.47 -8.44
N LEU A 283 2.36 -7.35 -8.36
CA LEU A 283 3.74 -7.22 -8.82
C LEU A 283 4.77 -7.82 -7.85
N PHE A 284 4.37 -8.03 -6.60
CA PHE A 284 5.27 -8.55 -5.56
C PHE A 284 4.79 -9.93 -5.11
N LYS A 285 5.71 -10.89 -5.17
CA LYS A 285 5.46 -12.30 -4.85
C LYS A 285 6.44 -12.76 -3.77
N PRO A 286 5.98 -13.56 -2.80
CA PRO A 286 6.84 -14.11 -1.76
C PRO A 286 7.94 -14.96 -2.40
N TRP A 287 9.15 -14.89 -1.83
CA TRP A 287 10.37 -15.56 -2.32
C TRP A 287 10.89 -15.13 -3.70
N VAL A 288 10.18 -14.23 -4.39
CA VAL A 288 10.61 -13.64 -5.66
C VAL A 288 11.03 -12.19 -5.46
N HIS A 289 10.29 -11.42 -4.66
CA HIS A 289 10.50 -9.97 -4.46
C HIS A 289 10.67 -9.57 -3.00
N TYR A 290 10.39 -10.48 -2.06
CA TYR A 290 10.61 -10.28 -0.64
C TYR A 290 10.69 -11.65 0.06
N ILE A 291 11.22 -11.66 1.28
CA ILE A 291 11.24 -12.82 2.16
C ILE A 291 9.95 -12.79 2.99
N PRO A 292 9.02 -13.75 2.84
CA PRO A 292 7.77 -13.75 3.58
C PRO A 292 8.02 -14.14 5.04
N LEU A 293 7.38 -13.40 5.94
CA LEU A 293 7.22 -13.73 7.35
C LEU A 293 5.78 -14.20 7.55
N VAL A 294 5.55 -15.20 8.40
CA VAL A 294 4.18 -15.57 8.79
C VAL A 294 3.47 -14.37 9.43
N SER A 295 2.14 -14.40 9.43
CA SER A 295 1.33 -13.44 10.20
C SER A 295 1.87 -13.35 11.63
N GLY A 296 2.16 -12.14 12.10
CA GLY A 296 2.77 -11.93 13.41
C GLY A 296 4.31 -12.03 13.47
N ALA A 297 4.98 -12.39 12.38
CA ALA A 297 6.44 -12.47 12.26
C ALA A 297 7.13 -13.40 13.26
N HIS A 298 6.48 -14.49 13.69
CA HIS A 298 7.03 -15.45 14.65
C HIS A 298 8.25 -16.22 14.12
N ASP A 299 8.34 -16.35 12.80
CA ASP A 299 9.40 -17.06 12.07
C ASP A 299 10.58 -16.16 11.70
N VAL A 300 10.64 -14.92 12.18
CA VAL A 300 11.66 -13.93 11.76
C VAL A 300 13.11 -14.42 11.95
N VAL A 301 13.40 -15.14 13.03
CA VAL A 301 14.73 -15.70 13.29
C VAL A 301 15.04 -16.86 12.32
N GLU A 302 14.05 -17.71 12.03
CA GLU A 302 14.20 -18.77 11.02
C GLU A 302 14.49 -18.18 9.65
N LYS A 303 13.73 -17.15 9.23
CA LYS A 303 13.92 -16.48 7.95
C LYS A 303 15.26 -15.75 7.86
N LEU A 304 15.74 -15.19 8.96
CA LEU A 304 17.09 -14.62 9.03
C LEU A 304 18.18 -15.67 8.82
N ASN A 305 18.07 -16.81 9.51
CA ASN A 305 19.03 -17.92 9.35
C ASN A 305 19.03 -18.48 7.93
N TRP A 306 17.84 -18.64 7.33
CA TRP A 306 17.72 -19.01 5.92
C TRP A 306 18.41 -17.98 5.01
N ALA A 307 18.19 -16.69 5.26
CA ALA A 307 18.72 -15.61 4.42
C ALA A 307 20.26 -15.57 4.44
N ARG A 308 20.86 -15.73 5.63
CA ARG A 308 22.31 -15.85 5.83
C ARG A 308 22.93 -17.03 5.07
N GLN A 309 22.21 -18.16 4.99
CA GLN A 309 22.65 -19.35 4.26
C GLN A 309 22.42 -19.26 2.74
N ASN A 310 21.67 -18.25 2.26
CA ASN A 310 21.25 -18.13 0.87
C ASN A 310 21.52 -16.72 0.33
N GLU A 311 22.66 -16.13 0.66
CA GLU A 311 22.96 -14.71 0.39
C GLU A 311 22.71 -14.30 -1.07
N TRP A 312 23.16 -15.11 -2.03
CA TRP A 312 22.94 -14.86 -3.46
C TRP A 312 21.46 -14.81 -3.84
N LYS A 313 20.60 -15.63 -3.20
CA LYS A 313 19.15 -15.59 -3.43
C LYS A 313 18.55 -14.33 -2.84
N VAL A 314 19.04 -13.88 -1.69
CA VAL A 314 18.56 -12.66 -1.04
C VAL A 314 18.86 -11.43 -1.90
N GLU A 315 20.07 -11.36 -2.46
CA GLU A 315 20.44 -10.30 -3.40
C GLU A 315 19.57 -10.33 -4.66
N GLU A 316 19.33 -11.52 -5.22
CA GLU A 316 18.45 -11.72 -6.37
C GLU A 316 16.99 -11.30 -6.07
N ILE A 317 16.47 -11.63 -4.88
CA ILE A 317 15.14 -11.20 -4.40
C ILE A 317 15.06 -9.67 -4.35
N SER A 318 16.05 -9.03 -3.73
CA SER A 318 16.13 -7.56 -3.65
C SER A 318 16.19 -6.93 -5.03
N ARG A 319 17.00 -7.48 -5.94
CA ARG A 319 17.12 -7.02 -7.34
C ARG A 319 15.80 -7.09 -8.10
N ARG A 320 15.06 -8.18 -7.97
CA ARG A 320 13.73 -8.34 -8.58
C ARG A 320 12.72 -7.35 -8.00
N ALA A 321 12.76 -7.10 -6.69
CA ALA A 321 11.91 -6.11 -6.04
C ALA A 321 12.10 -4.71 -6.66
N ARG A 322 13.36 -4.27 -6.82
CA ARG A 322 13.71 -2.99 -7.47
C ARG A 322 13.23 -2.92 -8.92
N ALA A 323 13.29 -4.02 -9.66
CA ALA A 323 12.77 -4.08 -11.02
C ALA A 323 11.24 -3.84 -11.05
N SER A 324 10.48 -4.46 -10.14
CA SER A 324 9.05 -4.18 -9.98
C SER A 324 8.76 -2.73 -9.56
N CYS A 325 9.61 -2.13 -8.72
CA CYS A 325 9.53 -0.71 -8.38
C CYS A 325 9.76 0.22 -9.59
N CYS A 326 10.58 -0.18 -10.57
CA CYS A 326 10.75 0.58 -11.82
C CYS A 326 9.48 0.62 -12.66
N VAL A 327 8.71 -0.48 -12.68
CA VAL A 327 7.39 -0.52 -13.33
C VAL A 327 6.39 0.39 -12.62
N LEU A 328 6.41 0.40 -11.28
CA LEU A 328 5.49 1.21 -10.47
C LEU A 328 5.65 2.73 -10.61
N LYS A 329 6.87 3.19 -10.87
CA LYS A 329 7.18 4.62 -11.02
C LYS A 329 6.98 5.14 -12.45
N ASP A 330 6.65 4.26 -13.38
CA ASP A 330 6.40 4.64 -14.77
C ASP A 330 5.03 5.33 -14.90
N ARG A 331 5.04 6.53 -15.49
CA ARG A 331 3.85 7.36 -15.64
C ARG A 331 2.81 6.72 -16.57
N LEU A 332 3.25 6.08 -17.66
CA LEU A 332 2.35 5.44 -18.62
C LEU A 332 1.69 4.21 -17.98
N VAL A 333 2.45 3.41 -17.22
CA VAL A 333 1.90 2.28 -16.47
C VAL A 333 0.85 2.76 -15.46
N ARG A 334 1.12 3.85 -14.74
CA ARG A 334 0.17 4.46 -13.81
C ARG A 334 -1.11 4.92 -14.52
N GLU A 335 -0.98 5.58 -15.65
CA GLU A 335 -2.11 6.04 -16.45
C GLU A 335 -2.98 4.88 -16.95
N ILE A 336 -2.37 3.85 -17.53
CA ILE A 336 -3.06 2.64 -18.01
C ILE A 336 -3.82 1.98 -16.85
N TYR A 337 -3.18 1.85 -15.69
CA TYR A 337 -3.78 1.28 -14.50
C TYR A 337 -5.04 2.07 -14.09
N LEU A 338 -4.93 3.39 -13.93
CA LEU A 338 -6.04 4.21 -13.44
C LEU A 338 -7.21 4.26 -14.44
N LYS A 339 -6.92 4.39 -15.75
CA LYS A 339 -7.93 4.29 -16.82
C LYS A 339 -8.69 2.97 -16.76
N LYS A 340 -7.96 1.86 -16.65
CA LYS A 340 -8.55 0.51 -16.59
C LYS A 340 -9.44 0.32 -15.37
N VAL A 341 -8.98 0.70 -14.18
CA VAL A 341 -9.78 0.58 -12.95
C VAL A 341 -11.03 1.46 -13.04
N SER A 342 -10.89 2.69 -13.52
CA SER A 342 -12.01 3.63 -13.69
C SER A 342 -13.07 3.09 -14.64
N ARG A 343 -12.67 2.64 -15.83
CA ARG A 343 -13.60 2.05 -16.82
C ARG A 343 -14.31 0.83 -16.27
N ARG A 344 -13.58 -0.08 -15.62
CA ARG A 344 -14.14 -1.31 -15.06
C ARG A 344 -15.09 -1.03 -13.91
N TYR A 345 -14.86 0.03 -13.14
CA TYR A 345 -15.81 0.50 -12.13
C TYR A 345 -17.11 1.02 -12.76
N LEU A 346 -17.02 1.86 -13.80
CA LEU A 346 -18.18 2.40 -14.51
C LEU A 346 -19.03 1.29 -15.15
N GLU A 347 -18.39 0.29 -15.76
CA GLU A 347 -19.08 -0.90 -16.28
C GLU A 347 -19.75 -1.71 -15.16
N ALA A 348 -19.06 -1.92 -14.05
CA ALA A 348 -19.57 -2.67 -12.89
C ALA A 348 -20.77 -1.98 -12.21
N THR A 349 -20.89 -0.68 -12.39
CA THR A 349 -21.98 0.15 -11.83
C THR A 349 -23.05 0.48 -12.87
N GLY A 350 -22.95 -0.08 -14.09
CA GLY A 350 -23.93 0.12 -15.16
C GLY A 350 -23.95 1.55 -15.74
N GLN A 351 -22.95 2.37 -15.43
CA GLN A 351 -22.85 3.75 -15.93
C GLN A 351 -22.35 3.82 -17.36
N VAL A 352 -21.64 2.80 -17.82
CA VAL A 352 -21.16 2.68 -19.20
C VAL A 352 -21.38 1.24 -19.68
N GLN A 353 -21.78 1.07 -20.93
CA GLN A 353 -21.88 -0.26 -21.54
C GLN A 353 -20.49 -0.87 -21.74
N ARG A 354 -20.39 -2.18 -21.54
CA ARG A 354 -19.14 -2.90 -21.78
C ARG A 354 -18.94 -3.05 -23.28
N ASP A 355 -17.99 -2.31 -23.82
CA ASP A 355 -17.61 -2.44 -25.22
C ASP A 355 -16.58 -3.58 -25.35
N THR A 356 -16.95 -4.65 -26.03
CA THR A 356 -16.12 -5.85 -26.15
C THR A 356 -14.91 -5.64 -27.06
N ASP A 357 -14.95 -4.66 -27.96
CA ASP A 357 -13.94 -4.47 -29.00
C ASP A 357 -12.80 -3.54 -28.57
N GLU A 358 -13.13 -2.44 -27.87
CA GLU A 358 -12.12 -1.56 -27.23
C GLU A 358 -11.26 -2.30 -26.20
N LEU A 359 -11.87 -3.22 -25.45
CA LEU A 359 -11.18 -4.05 -24.47
C LEU A 359 -10.19 -5.01 -25.12
N ALA A 360 -10.47 -5.53 -26.31
CA ALA A 360 -9.59 -6.45 -27.03
C ALA A 360 -8.34 -5.73 -27.57
N VAL A 361 -8.50 -4.48 -28.05
CA VAL A 361 -7.40 -3.62 -28.50
C VAL A 361 -6.52 -3.21 -27.31
N ALA A 362 -7.11 -2.68 -26.23
CA ALA A 362 -6.35 -2.32 -25.03
C ALA A 362 -5.73 -3.54 -24.31
N TYR A 363 -6.31 -4.74 -24.44
CA TYR A 363 -5.69 -5.98 -23.95
C TYR A 363 -4.50 -6.41 -24.80
N LYS A 364 -4.56 -6.23 -26.12
CA LYS A 364 -3.44 -6.49 -27.03
C LYS A 364 -2.29 -5.54 -26.72
N ASP A 365 -2.55 -4.24 -26.69
CA ASP A 365 -1.52 -3.22 -26.45
C ASP A 365 -0.93 -3.33 -25.04
N GLY A 366 -1.76 -3.60 -24.02
CA GLY A 366 -1.32 -3.78 -22.64
C GLY A 366 -0.59 -5.10 -22.38
N ASN A 367 -0.92 -6.20 -23.08
CA ASN A 367 -0.14 -7.43 -23.03
C ASN A 367 1.16 -7.30 -23.84
N GLU A 368 1.18 -6.57 -24.96
CA GLU A 368 2.41 -6.29 -25.71
C GLU A 368 3.36 -5.41 -24.90
N LEU A 369 2.89 -4.33 -24.27
CA LEU A 369 3.70 -3.51 -23.35
C LEU A 369 4.22 -4.32 -22.16
N ALA A 370 3.39 -5.16 -21.56
CA ALA A 370 3.78 -6.00 -20.42
C ALA A 370 4.68 -7.19 -20.83
N MET A 371 4.48 -7.78 -22.01
CA MET A 371 5.36 -8.80 -22.59
C MET A 371 6.69 -8.19 -23.02
N GLN A 372 6.70 -7.01 -23.64
CA GLN A 372 7.92 -6.29 -23.98
C GLN A 372 8.67 -5.90 -22.70
N ALA A 373 7.99 -5.38 -21.67
CA ALA A 373 8.61 -5.14 -20.37
C ALA A 373 9.17 -6.43 -19.75
N ALA A 374 8.45 -7.56 -19.83
CA ALA A 374 8.89 -8.87 -19.32
C ALA A 374 10.02 -9.52 -20.13
N LEU A 375 10.05 -9.33 -21.45
CA LEU A 375 11.08 -9.83 -22.37
C LEU A 375 12.36 -8.98 -22.35
N ILE A 376 12.25 -7.68 -22.04
CA ILE A 376 13.36 -6.73 -21.95
C ILE A 376 13.93 -6.69 -20.51
N LEU A 377 13.19 -7.14 -19.49
CA LEU A 377 13.64 -7.21 -18.10
C LEU A 377 14.98 -7.97 -17.89
N PRO A 378 15.30 -9.06 -18.61
CA PRO A 378 16.63 -9.69 -18.54
C PRO A 378 17.77 -8.85 -19.14
N GLU A 379 17.52 -8.04 -20.19
CA GLU A 379 18.52 -7.18 -20.84
C GLU A 379 18.69 -5.82 -20.16
N ALA A 380 17.59 -5.22 -19.67
CA ALA A 380 17.60 -4.01 -18.84
C ALA A 380 18.39 -4.22 -17.52
N VAL A 381 18.39 -5.45 -17.02
CA VAL A 381 19.20 -5.88 -15.85
C VAL A 381 20.69 -5.97 -16.19
N ARG A 382 21.08 -6.14 -17.46
CA ARG A 382 22.48 -6.18 -17.89
C ARG A 382 23.08 -4.81 -18.24
N HIS A 383 22.30 -3.83 -18.68
CA HIS A 383 22.83 -2.59 -19.30
C HIS A 383 22.37 -1.26 -18.65
N GLY A 384 21.59 -1.31 -17.57
CA GLY A 384 21.15 -0.12 -16.85
C GLY A 384 19.99 0.65 -17.50
N TYR A 385 19.43 1.61 -16.75
CA TYR A 385 18.14 2.27 -17.03
C TYR A 385 18.07 3.02 -18.38
N ASP A 386 19.21 3.51 -18.90
CA ASP A 386 19.29 4.21 -20.20
C ASP A 386 19.10 3.27 -21.41
N GLY A 387 19.32 1.97 -21.22
CA GLY A 387 18.99 0.93 -22.21
C GLY A 387 17.49 0.62 -22.21
N PHE A 388 16.87 0.57 -21.02
CA PHE A 388 15.44 0.34 -20.84
C PHE A 388 14.58 1.44 -21.49
N ALA A 389 14.91 2.71 -21.26
CA ALA A 389 14.16 3.84 -21.86
C ALA A 389 14.30 3.91 -23.39
N ARG A 390 15.45 3.54 -23.94
CA ARG A 390 15.67 3.46 -25.40
C ARG A 390 14.94 2.28 -26.03
N ALA A 391 15.02 1.10 -25.42
CA ALA A 391 14.33 -0.10 -25.91
C ALA A 391 12.81 0.11 -25.92
N LEU A 392 12.24 0.64 -24.83
CA LEU A 392 10.81 0.95 -24.72
C LEU A 392 10.36 1.99 -25.75
N ARG A 393 11.14 3.06 -25.99
CA ARG A 393 10.82 4.08 -27.03
C ARG A 393 10.92 3.51 -28.44
N SER A 394 11.87 2.62 -28.70
CA SER A 394 12.05 2.00 -30.02
C SER A 394 10.99 0.96 -30.35
N SER A 395 10.49 0.22 -29.34
CA SER A 395 9.50 -0.83 -29.52
C SER A 395 8.06 -0.31 -29.59
N LEU A 396 7.80 0.89 -29.04
CA LEU A 396 6.47 1.49 -28.97
C LEU A 396 6.00 2.23 -30.23
N ARG A 397 6.83 2.37 -31.29
CA ARG A 397 6.54 3.17 -32.52
C ARG A 397 5.58 4.33 -32.24
N LEU A 398 5.93 5.19 -31.28
CA LEU A 398 5.32 6.51 -31.20
C LEU A 398 5.96 7.28 -32.35
N GLU A 399 5.35 7.22 -33.53
CA GLU A 399 5.68 8.10 -34.64
C GLU A 399 5.71 9.52 -34.10
N GLN A 400 6.89 10.15 -34.16
CA GLN A 400 6.91 11.60 -34.08
C GLN A 400 6.15 12.13 -35.29
N PRO A 401 5.38 13.22 -35.15
CA PRO A 401 4.95 13.96 -36.32
C PRO A 401 6.23 14.36 -37.07
N GLN A 402 6.37 13.92 -38.31
CA GLN A 402 7.33 14.54 -39.22
C GLN A 402 6.80 15.94 -39.50
N ASP A 403 7.41 16.94 -38.87
CA ASP A 403 7.38 18.30 -39.38
C ASP A 403 8.35 18.36 -40.57
N GLU A 404 7.76 18.64 -41.74
CA GLU A 404 8.32 19.06 -43.05
C GLU A 404 9.34 18.16 -43.79
#